data_AF-A0A561DHJ4-F1
#
_entry.id   AF-A0A561DHJ4-F1
#
_cell.length_a   1.000
_cell.length_b   1.000
_cell.length_c   1.000
_cell.angle_alpha   90.00
_cell.angle_beta   90.00
_cell.angle_gamma   90.00
#
_symmetry.space_group_name_H-M   'P 1'
#
loop_
_entity.id
_entity.type
_entity.pdbx_description
1 polymer ?
#
loop_
_entity_poly.entity_id
_entity_poly.type
_entity_poly.pdbx_seq_one_letter_code
_entity_poly.pdbx_strand_id
1 'polypeptide(L)' 'MVLTPRLQRRILMYSYVFKKLGILSEQEFSQITNFTPRIEKQ' A
#
# COMPACT_ATOMS: atom_id res chain seq x y z
N MET A 1 2.44 7.63 15.62
CA MET A 1 2.38 8.10 14.22
C MET A 1 1.13 7.54 13.58
N VAL A 2 0.11 8.36 13.33
CA VAL A 2 -1.11 7.90 12.61
C VAL A 2 -0.90 8.19 11.12
N LEU A 3 -0.92 7.15 10.28
CA LEU A 3 -0.94 7.36 8.84
C LEU A 3 -2.23 8.09 8.47
N THR A 4 -2.11 9.27 7.86
CA THR A 4 -3.29 9.96 7.34
C THR A 4 -3.84 9.20 6.13
N PRO A 5 -5.16 9.21 5.88
CA PRO A 5 -5.77 8.55 4.72
C PRO A 5 -5.15 8.98 3.38
N ARG A 6 -4.70 10.24 3.28
CA ARG A 6 -4.01 10.77 2.09
C ARG A 6 -2.64 10.12 1.88
N LEU A 7 -1.88 9.92 2.95
CA LEU A 7 -0.57 9.28 2.88
C LEU A 7 -0.72 7.78 2.57
N GLN A 8 -1.67 7.12 3.19
CA GLN A 8 -2.02 5.72 2.90
C GLN A 8 -2.39 5.50 1.42
N ARG A 9 -3.21 6.40 0.85
CA ARG A 9 -3.56 6.33 -0.58
C ARG A 9 -2.35 6.46 -1.50
N ARG A 10 -1.40 7.34 -1.16
CA ARG A 10 -0.15 7.50 -1.91
C ARG A 10 0.72 6.24 -1.82
N ILE A 11 0.88 5.68 -0.61
CA ILE A 11 1.66 4.45 -0.39
C ILE A 11 1.09 3.28 -1.21
N LEU A 12 -0.24 3.12 -1.21
CA LEU A 12 -0.91 2.09 -2.03
C LEU A 12 -0.71 2.30 -3.54
N MET A 13 -0.75 3.56 -3.99
CA MET A 13 -0.54 3.87 -5.41
C MET A 13 0.90 3.54 -5.84
N TYR A 14 1.88 3.93 -5.04
CA TYR A 14 3.30 3.64 -5.33
C TYR A 14 3.60 2.15 -5.24
N SER A 15 3.08 1.44 -4.24
CA SER A 15 3.30 -0.01 -4.11
C SER A 15 2.72 -0.77 -5.31
N TYR A 16 1.58 -0.34 -5.85
CA TYR A 16 1.02 -0.93 -7.07
C TYR A 16 1.92 -0.69 -8.30
N VAL A 17 2.41 0.54 -8.49
CA VAL A 17 3.33 0.87 -9.59
C VAL A 17 4.62 0.06 -9.47
N PHE A 18 5.21 -0.03 -8.28
CA PHE A 18 6.43 -0.80 -8.05
C PHE A 18 6.24 -2.31 -8.23
N LYS A 19 5.08 -2.88 -7.88
CA LYS A 19 4.74 -4.26 -8.25
C LYS A 19 4.72 -4.45 -9.77
N LYS A 20 4.11 -3.51 -10.51
CA LYS A 20 4.03 -3.58 -11.97
C LYS A 20 5.38 -3.44 -12.67
N LEU A 21 6.28 -2.66 -12.08
CA LEU A 21 7.66 -2.52 -12.57
C LEU A 21 8.55 -3.72 -12.18
N GLY A 22 8.04 -4.68 -11.39
CA GLY A 22 8.82 -5.83 -10.91
C GLY A 22 9.83 -5.47 -9.82
N ILE A 23 9.74 -4.26 -9.24
CA ILE A 23 10.60 -3.79 -8.15
C ILE A 23 10.20 -4.46 -6.83
N LEU A 24 8.89 -4.61 -6.61
CA LEU A 24 8.35 -5.32 -5.44
C LEU A 24 7.96 -6.74 -5.84
N SER A 25 8.37 -7.70 -5.02
CA SER A 25 7.84 -9.06 -5.06
C SER A 25 6.38 -9.10 -4.58
N GLU A 26 5.68 -10.18 -4.90
CA GLU A 26 4.29 -10.38 -4.47
C GLU A 26 4.15 -10.42 -2.94
N GLN A 27 5.15 -10.94 -2.24
CA GLN A 27 5.21 -11.00 -0.79
C GLN A 27 5.36 -9.59 -0.18
N GLU A 28 6.27 -8.77 -0.68
CA GLU A 28 6.47 -7.39 -0.21
C GLU A 28 5.24 -6.51 -0.49
N PHE A 29 4.64 -6.65 -1.67
CA PHE A 29 3.40 -5.95 -1.99
C PHE A 29 2.28 -6.31 -1.01
N SER A 30 2.10 -7.61 -0.73
CA SER A 30 1.09 -8.10 0.22
C SER A 30 1.30 -7.52 1.62
N GLN A 31 2.55 -7.51 2.12
CA GLN A 31 2.89 -6.90 3.41
C GLN A 31 2.52 -5.42 3.46
N ILE A 32 2.84 -4.63 2.44
CA ILE A 32 2.53 -3.20 2.39
C ILE A 32 1.01 -2.97 2.39
N THR A 33 0.27 -3.74 1.60
CA THR A 33 -1.20 -3.63 1.51
C THR A 33 -1.93 -4.11 2.77
N ASN A 34 -1.36 -5.07 3.50
CA ASN A 34 -1.95 -5.56 4.75
C ASN A 34 -1.59 -4.67 5.95
N PHE A 35 -0.44 -3.98 5.91
CA PHE A 35 -0.04 -3.02 6.94
C PHE A 35 -0.84 -1.72 6.86
N THR A 36 -1.36 -1.39 5.68
CA THR A 36 -2.25 -0.25 5.53
C THR A 36 -3.65 -0.68 5.98
N PRO A 37 -4.17 -0.18 7.13
CA PRO A 37 -5.44 -0.65 7.69
C PRO A 37 -6.51 -0.47 6.63
N ARG A 38 -7.20 -1.57 6.26
CA ARG A 38 -8.26 -1.54 5.26
C ARG A 38 -9.14 -0.33 5.55
N ILE A 39 -9.21 0.59 4.60
CA ILE A 39 -10.23 1.64 4.59
C ILE A 39 -11.53 0.90 4.26
N GLU A 40 -12.04 0.12 5.21
CA GLU A 40 -13.42 -0.33 5.18
C GLU A 40 -14.24 0.95 5.32
N LYS A 41 -14.93 1.26 4.22
CA LYS A 41 -15.90 2.34 4.11
C LYS A 41 -16.84 2.26 5.31
N GLN A 42 -16.70 3.17 6.26
CA GLN A 42 -17.81 3.63 7.10
C GLN A 42 -18.57 4.72 6.33
#